data_AF-A0AAD4F484-F1
#
_entry.id   AF-A0AAD4F484-F1
#
_cell.length_a   1.000
_cell.length_b   1.000
_cell.length_c   1.000
_cell.angle_alpha   90.00
_cell.angle_beta   90.00
_cell.angle_gamma   90.00
#
_symmetry.space_group_name_H-M   'P 1'
#
loop_
_entity.id
_entity.type
_entity.pdbx_description
1 polymer ?
#
loop_
_entity_poly.entity_id
_entity_poly.type
_entity_poly.pdbx_seq_one_letter_code
_entity_poly.pdbx_strand_id
1 'polypeptide(L)'
;MDDFRFAARLADDATLSQYTTEMCEKFRQGIILGEITPDDTVRLSAEIWETLESRLRGSPLYHQLSLSFCEALMSGLTTSRVFSPSLLDAKYWNILLVQMSKLPADDRLCNLVIEVMHTLPVDCRPHVSDGILSVLGSFVSAWSRSLAAIEGSTIQRLLGISMVGQGVVKQKTLGLLPACLRQAWMIAKALDGGTPEETKALLTAAHRLVVSEATALAEGVGNLRYSWLFVLAHLPQVNQDFLFDAAASLSNPSLNMRPLSGVEICSLLLTQWNSRGYLHASRAVNCSYGQRRGKRDETALVSLFLAVFHNERGTLIWGLYYSAWKFLSILKRADDVVPSLAFAGRTRNLPVEMLETLACTSKDYRIVIQIRDLWSNHLRTKGQRQWNPSIFEMHVKTIVHNPQIPASEIWRVLDIGKLERKGATAHSKIRDHRGTFGHRRADIVEEVSRAFMTAPHLSDRAIFRHVSRAFAFLGLVRGKVPEFVLMDLYRLVTKDLWKQNPGRTKRLLWFLRLVERINGLEMAWSCRLALRRWRARLTRVWLSKGGGGKE
;
A
#
# COMPACT_ATOMS: atom_id res chain seq x y z
N MET A 1 -22.13 39.93 34.55
CA MET A 1 -21.11 39.04 35.14
C MET A 1 -21.34 38.79 36.62
N ASP A 2 -21.71 39.79 37.42
CA ASP A 2 -21.90 39.59 38.87
C ASP A 2 -23.01 38.58 39.22
N ASP A 3 -24.13 38.59 38.48
CA ASP A 3 -25.20 37.57 38.66
C ASP A 3 -24.70 36.15 38.38
N PHE A 4 -23.84 35.98 37.37
CA PHE A 4 -23.23 34.68 37.05
C PHE A 4 -22.23 34.25 38.12
N ARG A 5 -21.38 35.16 38.62
CA ARG A 5 -20.46 34.88 39.73
C ARG A 5 -21.22 34.49 40.99
N PHE A 6 -22.31 35.18 41.29
CA PHE A 6 -23.20 34.86 42.40
C PHE A 6 -23.80 33.46 42.22
N ALA A 7 -24.38 33.18 41.05
CA ALA A 7 -24.97 31.88 40.74
C ALA A 7 -23.93 30.76 40.85
N ALA A 8 -22.73 30.96 40.32
CA ALA A 8 -21.63 30.01 40.38
C ALA A 8 -21.13 29.75 41.81
N ARG A 9 -21.30 30.68 42.76
CA ARG A 9 -20.91 30.43 44.16
C ARG A 9 -22.00 29.79 45.00
N LEU A 10 -23.26 30.18 44.78
CA LEU A 10 -24.33 29.97 45.77
C LEU A 10 -25.60 29.31 45.22
N ALA A 11 -25.85 29.39 43.92
CA ALA A 11 -27.08 28.82 43.35
C ALA A 11 -26.98 27.30 43.26
N ASP A 12 -28.11 26.60 43.15
CA ASP A 12 -28.13 25.17 42.80
C ASP A 12 -27.77 24.95 41.31
N ASP A 13 -27.62 23.68 40.92
CA ASP A 13 -27.17 23.29 39.58
C ASP A 13 -28.17 23.66 38.47
N ALA A 14 -29.47 23.61 38.75
CA ALA A 14 -30.51 23.99 37.80
C ALA A 14 -30.49 25.50 37.54
N THR A 15 -30.39 26.28 38.62
CA THR A 15 -30.30 27.73 38.58
C THR A 15 -29.00 28.16 37.90
N LEU A 16 -27.86 27.55 38.23
CA LEU A 16 -26.59 27.82 37.53
C LEU A 16 -26.69 27.50 36.03
N SER A 17 -27.34 26.40 35.65
CA SER A 17 -27.55 26.07 34.23
C SER A 17 -28.39 27.12 33.51
N GLN A 18 -29.44 27.64 34.15
CA GLN A 18 -30.26 28.72 33.60
C GLN A 18 -29.43 30.00 33.42
N TYR A 19 -28.75 30.46 34.47
CA TYR A 19 -27.91 31.66 34.41
C TYR A 19 -26.80 31.54 33.38
N THR A 20 -26.19 30.36 33.25
CA THR A 20 -25.17 30.11 32.22
C THR A 20 -25.78 30.22 30.83
N THR A 21 -26.97 29.67 30.60
CA THR A 21 -27.65 29.75 29.30
C THR A 21 -27.99 31.19 28.93
N GLU A 22 -28.55 31.96 29.86
CA GLU A 22 -28.86 33.38 29.66
C GLU A 22 -27.59 34.21 29.39
N MET A 23 -26.50 33.91 30.11
CA MET A 23 -25.22 34.57 29.92
C MET A 23 -24.57 34.21 28.57
N CYS A 24 -24.64 32.95 28.14
CA CYS A 24 -24.20 32.51 26.82
C CYS A 24 -24.94 33.24 25.69
N GLU A 25 -26.26 33.40 25.80
CA GLU A 25 -27.06 34.14 24.81
C GLU A 25 -26.69 35.63 24.76
N LYS A 26 -26.55 36.28 25.93
CA LYS A 26 -26.11 37.68 26.00
C LYS A 26 -24.70 37.86 25.43
N PHE A 27 -23.79 36.95 25.77
CA PHE A 27 -22.41 36.97 25.29
C PHE A 27 -22.35 36.81 23.76
N ARG A 28 -23.09 35.83 23.21
CA ARG A 28 -23.26 35.63 21.77
C ARG A 28 -23.80 36.89 21.09
N GLN A 29 -24.88 37.48 21.60
CA GLN A 29 -25.48 38.69 21.05
C GLN A 29 -24.51 39.88 21.10
N GLY A 30 -23.78 40.06 22.20
CA GLY A 30 -22.78 41.12 22.33
C GLY A 30 -21.65 41.01 21.30
N ILE A 31 -21.17 39.78 21.00
CA ILE A 31 -20.19 39.56 19.93
C ILE A 31 -20.79 39.87 18.55
N ILE A 32 -22.05 39.45 18.29
CA ILE A 32 -22.74 39.69 17.02
C ILE A 32 -22.90 41.19 16.74
N LEU A 33 -23.28 41.95 17.78
CA LEU A 33 -23.50 43.39 17.69
C LEU A 33 -22.19 44.20 17.75
N GLY A 34 -21.06 43.57 18.09
CA GLY A 34 -19.78 44.24 18.28
C GLY A 34 -19.72 45.08 19.57
N GLU A 35 -20.60 44.80 20.53
CA GLU A 35 -20.64 45.47 21.84
C GLU A 35 -19.51 45.01 22.77
N ILE A 36 -19.00 43.79 22.54
CA ILE A 36 -17.89 43.21 23.30
C ILE A 36 -16.61 43.35 22.47
N THR A 37 -15.62 44.03 23.02
CA THR A 37 -14.30 44.18 22.38
C THR A 37 -13.54 42.84 22.38
N PRO A 38 -12.55 42.63 21.48
CA PRO A 38 -11.75 41.40 21.49
C PRO A 38 -11.07 41.12 22.83
N ASP A 39 -10.53 42.14 23.49
CA ASP A 39 -9.90 42.02 24.82
C ASP A 39 -10.93 41.60 25.89
N ASP A 40 -12.14 42.16 25.82
CA ASP A 40 -13.23 41.75 26.71
C ASP A 40 -13.68 40.32 26.42
N THR A 41 -13.73 39.87 25.15
CA THR A 41 -14.03 38.48 24.78
C THR A 41 -13.01 37.54 25.40
N VAL A 42 -11.70 37.85 25.30
CA VAL A 42 -10.62 37.05 25.90
C VAL A 42 -10.77 37.00 27.42
N ARG A 43 -10.94 38.15 28.08
CA ARG A 43 -11.06 38.24 29.54
C ARG A 43 -12.30 37.51 30.06
N LEU A 44 -13.46 37.78 29.47
CA LEU A 44 -14.74 37.20 29.89
C LEU A 44 -14.75 35.69 29.68
N SER A 45 -14.24 35.20 28.55
CA SER A 45 -14.19 33.75 28.31
C SER A 45 -13.27 33.02 29.28
N ALA A 46 -12.11 33.59 29.61
CA ALA A 46 -11.23 33.05 30.65
C ALA A 46 -11.93 33.00 32.02
N GLU A 47 -12.60 34.09 32.40
CA GLU A 47 -13.31 34.20 33.69
C GLU A 47 -14.48 33.21 33.80
N ILE A 48 -15.30 33.10 32.73
CA ILE A 48 -16.41 32.15 32.66
C ILE A 48 -15.88 30.72 32.80
N TRP A 49 -14.81 30.39 32.08
CA TRP A 49 -14.22 29.07 32.13
C TRP A 49 -13.66 28.72 33.50
N GLU A 50 -12.87 29.62 34.10
CA GLU A 50 -12.31 29.44 35.44
C GLU A 50 -13.41 29.27 36.49
N THR A 51 -14.49 30.04 36.36
CA THR A 51 -15.65 29.94 37.25
C THR A 51 -16.33 28.58 37.14
N LEU A 52 -16.62 28.11 35.91
CA LEU A 52 -17.20 26.78 35.67
C LEU A 52 -16.27 25.66 36.13
N GLU A 53 -14.97 25.74 35.82
CA GLU A 53 -13.97 24.73 36.19
C GLU A 53 -13.79 24.66 37.71
N SER A 54 -13.72 25.80 38.41
CA SER A 54 -13.54 25.84 39.86
C SER A 54 -14.67 25.16 40.64
N ARG A 55 -15.90 25.28 40.14
CA ARG A 55 -17.10 24.78 40.83
C ARG A 55 -17.46 23.35 40.43
N LEU A 56 -17.41 23.06 39.14
CA LEU A 56 -18.05 21.88 38.57
C LEU A 56 -17.05 20.84 38.04
N ARG A 57 -15.73 20.99 38.30
CA ARG A 57 -14.67 20.15 37.72
C ARG A 57 -15.02 18.65 37.71
N GLY A 58 -15.02 18.06 36.52
CA GLY A 58 -15.27 16.64 36.32
C GLY A 58 -16.75 16.21 36.41
N SER A 59 -17.68 17.12 36.71
CA SER A 59 -19.11 16.83 36.67
C SER A 59 -19.64 16.78 35.23
N PRO A 60 -20.68 15.99 34.94
CA PRO A 60 -21.38 16.03 33.66
C PRO A 60 -21.94 17.42 33.34
N LEU A 61 -22.37 18.17 34.36
CA LEU A 61 -22.89 19.52 34.23
C LEU A 61 -21.80 20.49 33.73
N TYR A 62 -20.57 20.40 34.24
CA TYR A 62 -19.43 21.17 33.72
C TYR A 62 -19.25 20.97 32.23
N HIS A 63 -19.29 19.71 31.76
CA HIS A 63 -19.12 19.39 30.34
C HIS A 63 -20.24 20.02 29.51
N GLN A 64 -21.49 19.90 29.95
CA GLN A 64 -22.64 20.47 29.25
C GLN A 64 -22.55 22.00 29.16
N LEU A 65 -22.30 22.67 30.28
CA LEU A 65 -22.26 24.14 30.36
C LEU A 65 -21.08 24.72 29.60
N SER A 66 -19.90 24.12 29.72
CA SER A 66 -18.69 24.57 29.01
C SER A 66 -18.83 24.39 27.50
N LEU A 67 -19.47 23.30 27.05
CA LEU A 67 -19.75 23.06 25.64
C LEU A 67 -20.77 24.07 25.09
N SER A 68 -21.87 24.32 25.80
CA SER A 68 -22.84 25.36 25.43
C SER A 68 -22.21 26.75 25.37
N PHE A 69 -21.26 27.04 26.27
CA PHE A 69 -20.50 28.28 26.24
C PHE A 69 -19.62 28.40 25.00
N CYS A 70 -18.85 27.36 24.65
CA CYS A 70 -18.06 27.37 23.42
C CYS A 70 -18.95 27.46 22.17
N GLU A 71 -20.08 26.75 22.12
CA GLU A 71 -21.05 26.83 21.02
C GLU A 71 -21.58 28.27 20.86
N ALA A 72 -21.91 28.95 21.96
CA ALA A 72 -22.37 30.34 21.93
C ALA A 72 -21.26 31.32 21.49
N LEU A 73 -20.03 31.13 21.99
CA LEU A 73 -18.85 31.90 21.58
C LEU A 73 -18.61 31.75 20.07
N MET A 74 -18.54 30.51 19.57
CA MET A 74 -18.27 30.23 18.15
C MET A 74 -19.40 30.71 17.25
N SER A 75 -20.65 30.53 17.65
CA SER A 75 -21.81 31.08 16.95
C SER A 75 -21.74 32.60 16.87
N GLY A 76 -21.34 33.27 17.96
CA GLY A 76 -21.14 34.73 17.97
C GLY A 76 -20.05 35.16 16.99
N LEU A 77 -18.89 34.51 17.03
CA LEU A 77 -17.74 34.81 16.17
C LEU A 77 -18.02 34.56 14.68
N THR A 78 -18.76 33.50 14.34
CA THR A 78 -19.07 33.14 12.95
C THR A 78 -20.18 33.97 12.35
N THR A 79 -21.13 34.45 13.16
CA THR A 79 -22.29 35.23 12.69
C THR A 79 -22.08 36.74 12.75
N SER A 80 -21.12 37.22 13.55
CA SER A 80 -20.82 38.64 13.64
C SER A 80 -20.30 39.18 12.32
N ARG A 81 -20.86 40.32 11.89
CA ARG A 81 -20.34 41.10 10.75
C ARG A 81 -19.34 42.17 11.18
N VAL A 82 -19.32 42.49 12.47
CA VAL A 82 -18.51 43.58 13.04
C VAL A 82 -17.26 43.02 13.68
N PHE A 83 -17.36 41.86 14.34
CA PHE A 83 -16.26 41.19 15.01
C PHE A 83 -15.57 40.21 14.07
N SER A 84 -14.34 40.51 13.65
CA SER A 84 -13.54 39.57 12.86
C SER A 84 -12.78 38.60 13.77
N PRO A 85 -12.83 37.28 13.52
CA PRO A 85 -12.01 36.29 14.23
C PRO A 85 -10.49 36.57 14.18
N SER A 86 -10.03 37.34 13.19
CA SER A 86 -8.63 37.77 13.05
C SER A 86 -8.16 38.74 14.14
N LEU A 87 -9.09 39.33 14.89
CA LEU A 87 -8.79 40.22 16.01
C LEU A 87 -8.36 39.45 17.27
N LEU A 88 -8.60 38.13 17.31
CA LEU A 88 -8.19 37.26 18.41
C LEU A 88 -6.82 36.65 18.10
N ASP A 89 -5.88 36.79 19.03
CA ASP A 89 -4.52 36.31 18.83
C ASP A 89 -4.42 34.77 18.86
N ALA A 90 -3.31 34.22 18.34
CA ALA A 90 -3.10 32.78 18.33
C ALA A 90 -3.07 32.17 19.74
N LYS A 91 -2.62 32.94 20.75
CA LYS A 91 -2.56 32.49 22.14
C LYS A 91 -3.97 32.18 22.67
N TYR A 92 -4.94 33.03 22.36
CA TYR A 92 -6.34 32.81 22.72
C TYR A 92 -6.88 31.53 22.12
N TRP A 93 -6.74 31.35 20.80
CA TRP A 93 -7.20 30.13 20.11
C TRP A 93 -6.55 28.87 20.67
N ASN A 94 -5.26 28.95 21.01
CA ASN A 94 -4.54 27.84 21.63
C ASN A 94 -5.13 27.49 23.01
N ILE A 95 -5.37 28.50 23.86
CA ILE A 95 -6.01 28.32 25.17
C ILE A 95 -7.40 27.72 25.01
N LEU A 96 -8.22 28.25 24.09
CA LEU A 96 -9.58 27.75 23.84
C LEU A 96 -9.56 26.26 23.46
N LEU A 97 -8.68 25.84 22.56
CA LEU A 97 -8.55 24.45 22.16
C LEU A 97 -8.04 23.55 23.31
N VAL A 98 -7.08 24.02 24.11
CA VAL A 98 -6.64 23.30 25.33
C VAL A 98 -7.80 23.11 26.29
N GLN A 99 -8.63 24.13 26.48
CA GLN A 99 -9.81 24.04 27.34
C GLN A 99 -10.86 23.07 26.77
N MET A 100 -11.10 23.13 25.46
CA MET A 100 -11.96 22.17 24.75
C MET A 100 -11.48 20.73 24.88
N SER A 101 -10.16 20.47 24.95
CA SER A 101 -9.65 19.11 25.12
C SER A 101 -9.98 18.46 26.47
N LYS A 102 -10.38 19.26 27.47
CA LYS A 102 -10.85 18.78 28.77
C LYS A 102 -12.29 18.26 28.71
N LEU A 103 -13.03 18.58 27.65
CA LEU A 103 -14.41 18.13 27.44
C LEU A 103 -14.45 16.67 26.94
N PRO A 104 -15.56 15.96 27.16
CA PRO A 104 -15.73 14.61 26.64
C PRO A 104 -15.63 14.60 25.11
N ALA A 105 -14.81 13.69 24.59
CA ALA A 105 -14.63 13.47 23.16
C ALA A 105 -15.87 12.78 22.55
N ASP A 106 -16.93 13.55 22.35
CA ASP A 106 -18.18 13.15 21.71
C ASP A 106 -18.37 13.83 20.34
N ASP A 107 -19.50 13.56 19.70
CA ASP A 107 -19.80 14.13 18.38
C ASP A 107 -20.05 15.66 18.44
N ARG A 108 -20.52 16.20 19.58
CA ARG A 108 -20.73 17.65 19.74
C ARG A 108 -19.39 18.38 19.80
N LEU A 109 -18.44 17.86 20.59
CA LEU A 109 -17.09 18.41 20.63
C LEU A 109 -16.43 18.37 19.24
N CYS A 110 -16.58 17.29 18.48
CA CYS A 110 -16.08 17.23 17.11
C CYS A 110 -16.66 18.33 16.20
N ASN A 111 -17.97 18.56 16.25
CA ASN A 111 -18.61 19.61 15.44
C ASN A 111 -18.09 20.99 15.83
N LEU A 112 -17.94 21.25 17.12
CA LEU A 112 -17.36 22.49 17.62
C LEU A 112 -15.91 22.66 17.17
N VAL A 113 -15.09 21.60 17.20
CA VAL A 113 -13.71 21.64 16.70
C VAL A 113 -13.68 21.97 15.20
N ILE A 114 -14.59 21.40 14.39
CA ILE A 114 -14.71 21.77 12.97
C ILE A 114 -15.02 23.26 12.83
N GLU A 115 -15.97 23.78 13.61
CA GLU A 115 -16.35 25.20 13.58
C GLU A 115 -15.17 26.10 13.98
N VAL A 116 -14.44 25.75 15.04
CA VAL A 116 -13.23 26.44 15.47
C VAL A 116 -12.19 26.44 14.36
N MET A 117 -11.89 25.29 13.75
CA MET A 117 -10.88 25.18 12.69
C MET A 117 -11.23 25.96 11.41
N HIS A 118 -12.52 26.06 11.07
CA HIS A 118 -12.99 26.89 9.95
C HIS A 118 -12.96 28.39 10.27
N THR A 119 -13.20 28.76 11.53
CA THR A 119 -13.22 30.17 11.98
C THR A 119 -11.82 30.70 12.25
N LEU A 120 -10.89 29.82 12.62
CA LEU A 120 -9.50 30.13 12.95
C LEU A 120 -8.79 30.79 11.75
N PRO A 121 -8.28 32.02 11.91
CA PRO A 121 -7.51 32.70 10.86
C PRO A 121 -6.32 31.86 10.40
N VAL A 122 -6.05 31.88 9.09
CA VAL A 122 -4.97 31.09 8.49
C VAL A 122 -3.62 31.43 9.13
N ASP A 123 -3.36 32.71 9.39
CA ASP A 123 -2.10 33.19 10.00
C ASP A 123 -1.91 32.71 11.44
N CYS A 124 -2.99 32.34 12.15
CA CYS A 124 -2.92 31.82 13.52
C CYS A 124 -2.65 30.30 13.55
N ARG A 125 -2.93 29.56 12.46
CA ARG A 125 -2.85 28.09 12.43
C ARG A 125 -1.50 27.51 12.83
N PRO A 126 -0.35 28.05 12.38
CA PRO A 126 0.97 27.53 12.77
C PRO A 126 1.24 27.65 14.27
N HIS A 127 0.58 28.60 14.95
CA HIS A 127 0.84 28.97 16.33
C HIS A 127 -0.13 28.33 17.34
N VAL A 128 -1.13 27.58 16.87
CA VAL A 128 -2.13 26.89 17.71
C VAL A 128 -1.95 25.37 17.72
N SER A 129 -0.78 24.87 17.30
CA SER A 129 -0.53 23.44 17.18
C SER A 129 -0.74 22.70 18.50
N ASP A 130 -0.38 23.31 19.64
CA ASP A 130 -0.46 22.66 20.95
C ASP A 130 -1.90 22.42 21.38
N GLY A 131 -2.78 23.40 21.12
CA GLY A 131 -4.22 23.29 21.35
C GLY A 131 -4.84 22.23 20.45
N ILE A 132 -4.51 22.22 19.16
CA ILE A 132 -4.98 21.18 18.24
C ILE A 132 -4.51 19.80 18.71
N LEU A 133 -3.25 19.65 19.10
CA LEU A 133 -2.69 18.40 19.61
C LEU A 133 -3.36 17.95 20.91
N SER A 134 -3.72 18.88 21.79
CA SER A 134 -4.44 18.57 23.03
C SER A 134 -5.82 18.01 22.74
N VAL A 135 -6.58 18.63 21.82
CA VAL A 135 -7.87 18.13 21.35
C VAL A 135 -7.73 16.77 20.67
N LEU A 136 -6.76 16.60 19.78
CA LEU A 136 -6.50 15.31 19.15
C LEU A 136 -6.14 14.25 20.19
N GLY A 137 -5.37 14.59 21.22
CA GLY A 137 -5.06 13.72 22.34
C GLY A 137 -6.32 13.20 23.05
N SER A 138 -7.32 14.06 23.30
CA SER A 138 -8.57 13.62 23.94
C SER A 138 -9.36 12.63 23.06
N PHE A 139 -9.41 12.86 21.74
CA PHE A 139 -10.03 11.91 20.79
C PHE A 139 -9.25 10.60 20.69
N VAL A 140 -7.92 10.67 20.63
CA VAL A 140 -7.01 9.51 20.62
C VAL A 140 -7.24 8.64 21.86
N SER A 141 -7.32 9.23 23.05
CA SER A 141 -7.64 8.53 24.29
C SER A 141 -9.09 8.04 24.37
N ALA A 142 -10.02 8.63 23.62
CA ALA A 142 -11.40 8.13 23.52
C ALA A 142 -11.51 6.95 22.56
N TRP A 143 -10.82 7.02 21.42
CA TRP A 143 -10.72 5.91 20.46
C TRP A 143 -10.00 4.72 21.08
N SER A 144 -9.02 4.97 21.97
CA SER A 144 -8.30 3.91 22.65
C SER A 144 -9.17 3.11 23.62
N ARG A 145 -10.14 3.79 24.26
CA ARG A 145 -11.09 3.18 25.20
C ARG A 145 -12.34 2.62 24.53
N SER A 146 -12.51 2.83 23.22
CA SER A 146 -13.70 2.39 22.51
C SER A 146 -13.72 0.86 22.35
N LEU A 147 -14.71 0.20 22.95
CA LEU A 147 -14.93 -1.25 22.85
C LEU A 147 -15.67 -1.67 21.57
N ALA A 148 -16.14 -0.72 20.76
CA ALA A 148 -16.96 -1.02 19.58
C ALA A 148 -16.09 -1.64 18.47
N ALA A 149 -16.21 -2.94 18.22
CA ALA A 149 -15.44 -3.58 17.15
C ALA A 149 -15.76 -2.95 15.79
N ILE A 150 -14.73 -2.48 15.07
CA ILE A 150 -14.88 -2.06 13.67
C ILE A 150 -14.99 -3.31 12.81
N GLU A 151 -16.23 -3.71 12.55
CA GLU A 151 -16.52 -4.81 11.65
C GLU A 151 -16.39 -4.39 10.17
N GLY A 152 -16.17 -5.37 9.30
CA GLY A 152 -16.12 -5.12 7.87
C GLY A 152 -17.44 -4.57 7.28
N SER A 153 -18.58 -4.78 7.93
CA SER A 153 -19.88 -4.20 7.55
C SER A 153 -19.89 -2.69 7.76
N THR A 154 -19.34 -2.23 8.89
CA THR A 154 -19.14 -0.82 9.23
C THR A 154 -18.23 -0.14 8.21
N ILE A 155 -17.10 -0.77 7.86
CA ILE A 155 -16.17 -0.23 6.85
C ILE A 155 -16.85 -0.10 5.48
N GLN A 156 -17.72 -1.05 5.11
CA GLN A 156 -18.47 -0.95 3.87
C GLN A 156 -19.45 0.23 3.88
N ARG A 157 -20.13 0.48 5.01
CA ARG A 157 -20.98 1.67 5.17
C ARG A 157 -20.15 2.96 5.06
N LEU A 158 -18.97 2.97 5.66
CA LEU A 158 -18.02 4.10 5.61
C LEU A 158 -17.61 4.44 4.17
N LEU A 159 -17.22 3.44 3.38
CA LEU A 159 -16.94 3.62 1.94
C LEU A 159 -18.18 4.01 1.14
N GLY A 160 -19.38 3.65 1.60
CA GLY A 160 -20.64 4.13 1.03
C GLY A 160 -20.86 5.62 1.25
N ILE A 161 -20.53 6.14 2.43
CA ILE A 161 -20.71 7.56 2.81
C ILE A 161 -19.85 8.49 1.96
N SER A 162 -18.62 8.07 1.60
CA SER A 162 -17.77 8.87 0.72
C SER A 162 -18.31 8.97 -0.71
N MET A 163 -19.18 8.05 -1.12
CA MET A 163 -19.84 8.07 -2.43
C MET A 163 -21.13 8.90 -2.48
N VAL A 164 -21.78 9.14 -1.34
CA VAL A 164 -23.01 9.93 -1.29
C VAL A 164 -22.63 11.41 -1.33
N GLY A 165 -23.23 12.16 -2.27
CA GLY A 165 -23.10 13.61 -2.35
C GLY A 165 -23.49 14.29 -1.02
N GLN A 166 -23.12 15.56 -0.85
CA GLN A 166 -23.47 16.30 0.37
C GLN A 166 -25.00 16.33 0.57
N GLY A 167 -25.48 16.13 1.81
CA GLY A 167 -26.92 16.21 2.13
C GLY A 167 -27.38 15.35 3.32
N VAL A 168 -28.69 15.34 3.54
CA VAL A 168 -29.39 14.69 4.68
C VAL A 168 -29.12 13.18 4.76
N VAL A 169 -29.06 12.49 3.62
CA VAL A 169 -28.76 11.05 3.56
C VAL A 169 -27.38 10.74 4.15
N LYS A 170 -26.41 11.64 3.96
CA LYS A 170 -25.05 11.49 4.47
C LYS A 170 -25.03 11.54 6.00
N GLN A 171 -25.74 12.49 6.62
CA GLN A 171 -25.83 12.61 8.07
C GLN A 171 -26.52 11.39 8.70
N LYS A 172 -27.63 10.94 8.11
CA LYS A 172 -28.32 9.73 8.60
C LYS A 172 -27.43 8.49 8.54
N THR A 173 -26.64 8.35 7.47
CA THR A 173 -25.72 7.22 7.31
C THR A 173 -24.50 7.32 8.22
N LEU A 174 -23.99 8.54 8.45
CA LEU A 174 -22.93 8.80 9.43
C LEU A 174 -23.36 8.36 10.83
N GLY A 175 -24.59 8.67 11.26
CA GLY A 175 -25.12 8.26 12.57
C GLY A 175 -25.13 6.74 12.82
N LEU A 176 -25.05 5.91 11.77
CA LEU A 176 -24.98 4.44 11.88
C LEU A 176 -23.56 3.90 12.09
N LEU A 177 -22.53 4.73 11.98
CA LEU A 177 -21.14 4.34 12.24
C LEU A 177 -20.84 4.38 13.75
N PRO A 178 -19.89 3.59 14.26
CA PRO A 178 -19.31 3.78 15.59
C PRO A 178 -18.78 5.20 15.79
N ALA A 179 -18.88 5.71 17.02
CA ALA A 179 -18.47 7.07 17.36
C ALA A 179 -17.01 7.38 16.94
N CYS A 180 -16.07 6.46 17.20
CA CYS A 180 -14.67 6.64 16.82
C CYS A 180 -14.46 6.92 15.33
N LEU A 181 -15.23 6.27 14.44
CA LEU A 181 -15.14 6.50 13.00
C LEU A 181 -15.83 7.78 12.54
N ARG A 182 -16.96 8.14 13.15
CA ARG A 182 -17.62 9.43 12.88
C ARG A 182 -16.69 10.57 13.26
N GLN A 183 -16.10 10.49 14.45
CA GLN A 183 -15.15 11.45 14.97
C GLN A 183 -13.89 11.52 14.10
N ALA A 184 -13.30 10.39 13.73
CA ALA A 184 -12.16 10.36 12.81
C ALA A 184 -12.48 11.08 11.49
N TRP A 185 -13.67 10.84 10.92
CA TRP A 185 -14.08 11.55 9.70
C TRP A 185 -14.26 13.05 9.91
N MET A 186 -14.86 13.46 11.03
CA MET A 186 -15.05 14.87 11.39
C MET A 186 -13.72 15.58 11.64
N ILE A 187 -12.80 14.94 12.35
CA ILE A 187 -11.45 15.44 12.60
C ILE A 187 -10.66 15.55 11.31
N ALA A 188 -10.76 14.58 10.39
CA ALA A 188 -10.12 14.69 9.09
C ALA A 188 -10.60 15.93 8.32
N LYS A 189 -11.89 16.27 8.41
CA LYS A 189 -12.42 17.52 7.83
C LYS A 189 -11.92 18.77 8.55
N ALA A 190 -11.86 18.74 9.88
CA ALA A 190 -11.38 19.87 10.66
C ALA A 190 -9.91 20.20 10.34
N LEU A 191 -9.11 19.19 10.00
CA LEU A 191 -7.70 19.33 9.61
C LEU A 191 -7.52 19.61 8.11
N ASP A 192 -8.59 19.60 7.31
CA ASP A 192 -8.55 19.90 5.89
C ASP A 192 -8.45 21.41 5.67
N GLY A 193 -7.47 21.87 4.90
CA GLY A 193 -7.26 23.28 4.57
C GLY A 193 -6.00 23.95 5.13
N GLY A 194 -5.16 23.24 5.90
CA GLY A 194 -3.81 23.74 6.27
C GLY A 194 -2.83 23.69 5.10
N THR A 195 -1.74 24.47 5.18
CA THR A 195 -0.64 24.34 4.19
C THR A 195 0.02 22.95 4.33
N PRO A 196 0.62 22.40 3.26
CA PRO A 196 1.28 21.08 3.33
C PRO A 196 2.37 21.01 4.41
N GLU A 197 3.13 22.08 4.60
CA GLU A 197 4.23 22.19 5.56
C GLU A 197 3.73 22.20 7.01
N GLU A 198 2.75 23.05 7.33
CA GLU A 198 2.12 23.10 8.65
C GLU A 198 1.48 21.76 9.00
N THR A 199 0.73 21.21 8.04
CA THR A 199 0.04 19.94 8.22
C THR A 199 1.05 18.82 8.50
N LYS A 200 2.21 18.81 7.84
CA LYS A 200 3.23 17.78 8.06
C LYS A 200 3.78 17.79 9.49
N ALA A 201 4.11 18.98 10.03
CA ALA A 201 4.64 19.10 11.39
C ALA A 201 3.59 18.65 12.43
N LEU A 202 2.37 19.17 12.30
CA LEU A 202 1.24 18.83 13.16
C LEU A 202 0.91 17.33 13.13
N LEU A 203 0.80 16.73 11.94
CA LEU A 203 0.49 15.31 11.80
C LEU A 203 1.61 14.41 12.32
N THR A 204 2.87 14.83 12.21
CA THR A 204 4.00 14.10 12.80
C THR A 204 3.90 14.09 14.32
N ALA A 205 3.59 15.24 14.94
CA ALA A 205 3.38 15.33 16.38
C ALA A 205 2.15 14.53 16.83
N ALA A 206 1.02 14.63 16.12
CA ALA A 206 -0.18 13.87 16.39
C ALA A 206 0.05 12.35 16.26
N HIS A 207 0.81 11.91 15.25
CA HIS A 207 1.16 10.50 15.11
C HIS A 207 2.02 9.99 16.28
N ARG A 208 2.96 10.80 16.80
CA ARG A 208 3.71 10.46 18.01
C ARG A 208 2.82 10.31 19.23
N LEU A 209 1.80 11.17 19.39
CA LEU A 209 0.79 11.01 20.44
C LEU A 209 0.04 9.69 20.30
N VAL A 210 -0.39 9.33 19.09
CA VAL A 210 -1.08 8.05 18.83
C VAL A 210 -0.19 6.85 19.15
N VAL A 211 1.09 6.90 18.80
CA VAL A 211 2.05 5.83 19.13
C VAL A 211 2.29 5.75 20.64
N SER A 212 2.41 6.90 21.33
CA SER A 212 2.57 6.94 22.79
C SER A 212 1.35 6.34 23.50
N GLU A 213 0.15 6.71 23.08
CA GLU A 213 -1.09 6.14 23.60
C GLU A 213 -1.16 4.64 23.32
N ALA A 214 -0.82 4.23 22.09
CA ALA A 214 -0.75 2.82 21.69
C ALA A 214 0.20 2.00 22.58
N THR A 215 1.36 2.55 22.96
CA THR A 215 2.32 1.87 23.85
C THR A 215 1.85 1.75 25.30
N ALA A 216 0.99 2.66 25.76
CA ALA A 216 0.49 2.66 27.13
C ALA A 216 -0.61 1.61 27.38
N LEU A 217 -1.18 1.03 26.32
CA LEU A 217 -2.34 0.14 26.39
C LEU A 217 -1.89 -1.33 26.43
N ALA A 218 -2.41 -2.09 27.41
CA ALA A 218 -2.05 -3.48 27.60
C ALA A 218 -2.59 -4.42 26.49
N GLU A 219 -3.83 -4.24 26.02
CA GLU A 219 -4.43 -5.10 24.99
C GLU A 219 -5.50 -4.38 24.12
N GLY A 220 -5.60 -4.76 22.85
CA GLY A 220 -6.90 -4.83 22.15
C GLY A 220 -7.39 -3.61 21.36
N VAL A 221 -6.56 -2.61 21.08
CA VAL A 221 -7.06 -1.32 20.57
C VAL A 221 -7.03 -1.20 19.05
N GLY A 222 -7.77 -2.07 18.36
CA GLY A 222 -7.90 -2.01 16.90
C GLY A 222 -8.49 -0.68 16.39
N ASN A 223 -9.36 -0.07 17.19
CA ASN A 223 -10.09 1.14 16.83
C ASN A 223 -9.21 2.37 16.72
N LEU A 224 -8.26 2.55 17.64
CA LEU A 224 -7.31 3.66 17.65
C LEU A 224 -6.51 3.68 16.33
N ARG A 225 -5.90 2.56 16.00
CA ARG A 225 -5.06 2.45 14.80
C ARG A 225 -5.86 2.74 13.54
N TYR A 226 -7.00 2.08 13.34
CA TYR A 226 -7.76 2.27 12.11
C TYR A 226 -8.35 3.69 12.04
N SER A 227 -8.86 4.24 13.14
CA SER A 227 -9.42 5.61 13.17
C SER A 227 -8.36 6.65 12.82
N TRP A 228 -7.15 6.55 13.39
CA TRP A 228 -6.06 7.46 13.04
C TRP A 228 -5.59 7.31 11.59
N LEU A 229 -5.36 6.08 11.11
CA LEU A 229 -4.98 5.86 9.72
C LEU A 229 -6.07 6.32 8.75
N PHE A 230 -7.33 6.25 9.15
CA PHE A 230 -8.46 6.74 8.37
C PHE A 230 -8.52 8.27 8.30
N VAL A 231 -8.15 8.98 9.39
CA VAL A 231 -7.92 10.44 9.35
C VAL A 231 -6.85 10.76 8.31
N LEU A 232 -5.69 10.12 8.42
CA LEU A 232 -4.57 10.34 7.51
C LEU A 232 -4.92 10.03 6.04
N ALA A 233 -5.70 8.97 5.80
CA ALA A 233 -6.16 8.61 4.47
C ALA A 233 -7.17 9.61 3.87
N HIS A 234 -7.89 10.36 4.70
CA HIS A 234 -8.86 11.36 4.24
C HIS A 234 -8.21 12.67 3.81
N LEU A 235 -7.00 12.96 4.26
CA LEU A 235 -6.33 14.24 4.05
C LEU A 235 -5.58 14.26 2.71
N PRO A 236 -6.00 15.08 1.72
CA PRO A 236 -5.37 15.12 0.39
C PRO A 236 -3.89 15.51 0.42
N GLN A 237 -3.49 16.32 1.39
CA GLN A 237 -2.12 16.79 1.60
C GLN A 237 -1.19 15.73 2.20
N VAL A 238 -1.72 14.61 2.71
CA VAL A 238 -0.90 13.55 3.28
C VAL A 238 -0.21 12.73 2.19
N ASN A 239 1.12 12.64 2.27
CA ASN A 239 1.87 11.78 1.36
C ASN A 239 1.53 10.29 1.62
N GLN A 240 1.44 9.48 0.57
CA GLN A 240 1.28 8.02 0.69
C GLN A 240 2.38 7.41 1.55
N ASP A 241 3.62 7.90 1.41
CA ASP A 241 4.76 7.40 2.17
C ASP A 241 4.56 7.65 3.67
N PHE A 242 4.07 8.83 4.05
CA PHE A 242 3.75 9.14 5.45
C PHE A 242 2.63 8.24 5.99
N LEU A 243 1.54 8.05 5.23
CA LEU A 243 0.46 7.13 5.62
C LEU A 243 0.97 5.69 5.79
N PHE A 244 1.82 5.23 4.88
CA PHE A 244 2.34 3.86 4.90
C PHE A 244 3.31 3.64 6.05
N ASP A 245 4.20 4.61 6.31
CA ASP A 245 5.11 4.58 7.46
C ASP A 245 4.35 4.63 8.78
N ALA A 246 3.29 5.44 8.87
CA ALA A 246 2.41 5.49 10.04
C ALA A 246 1.64 4.18 10.27
N ALA A 247 1.24 3.50 9.20
CA ALA A 247 0.62 2.18 9.32
C ALA A 247 1.64 1.11 9.74
N ALA A 248 2.87 1.19 9.26
CA ALA A 248 3.95 0.28 9.62
C ALA A 248 4.32 0.42 11.11
N SER A 249 4.47 1.65 11.60
CA SER A 249 4.78 1.93 12.99
C SER A 249 3.69 1.40 13.93
N LEU A 250 2.42 1.58 13.58
CA LEU A 250 1.27 1.07 14.35
C LEU A 250 0.99 -0.44 14.13
N SER A 251 1.70 -1.07 13.20
CA SER A 251 1.68 -2.52 13.00
C SER A 251 2.91 -3.21 13.60
N ASN A 252 3.72 -2.47 14.37
CA ASN A 252 4.87 -3.05 15.06
C ASN A 252 4.38 -4.11 16.08
N PRO A 253 4.94 -5.33 16.04
CA PRO A 253 4.60 -6.39 17.01
C PRO A 253 4.72 -5.97 18.48
N SER A 254 5.51 -4.94 18.80
CA SER A 254 5.66 -4.41 20.16
C SER A 254 4.40 -3.73 20.72
N LEU A 255 3.46 -3.31 19.86
CA LEU A 255 2.27 -2.55 20.29
C LEU A 255 1.07 -3.44 20.66
N ASN A 256 1.21 -4.77 20.64
CA ASN A 256 0.14 -5.74 20.93
C ASN A 256 -1.22 -5.42 20.24
N MET A 257 -1.17 -4.85 19.04
CA MET A 257 -2.35 -4.53 18.25
C MET A 257 -2.66 -5.66 17.29
N ARG A 258 -3.93 -6.09 17.22
CA ARG A 258 -4.42 -7.00 16.16
C ARG A 258 -3.96 -6.48 14.81
N PRO A 259 -3.44 -7.28 13.85
CA PRO A 259 -3.09 -6.78 12.52
C PRO A 259 -4.29 -6.14 11.78
N LEU A 260 -4.04 -5.21 10.86
CA LEU A 260 -5.10 -4.68 9.98
C LEU A 260 -5.73 -5.86 9.22
N SER A 261 -7.03 -5.86 9.01
CA SER A 261 -7.73 -6.81 8.14
C SER A 261 -7.54 -6.43 6.66
N GLY A 262 -7.80 -7.38 5.74
CA GLY A 262 -7.75 -7.09 4.31
C GLY A 262 -8.71 -5.96 3.92
N VAL A 263 -9.87 -5.90 4.60
CA VAL A 263 -10.90 -4.88 4.39
C VAL A 263 -10.47 -3.50 4.87
N GLU A 264 -9.83 -3.43 6.03
CA GLU A 264 -9.27 -2.17 6.54
C GLU A 264 -8.19 -1.63 5.59
N ILE A 265 -7.27 -2.49 5.12
CA ILE A 265 -6.24 -2.11 4.15
C ILE A 265 -6.86 -1.56 2.86
N CYS A 266 -7.84 -2.28 2.29
CA CYS A 266 -8.50 -1.84 1.06
C CYS A 266 -9.24 -0.52 1.26
N SER A 267 -9.89 -0.35 2.42
CA SER A 267 -10.61 0.88 2.76
C SER A 267 -9.67 2.08 2.89
N LEU A 268 -8.53 1.93 3.56
CA LEU A 268 -7.51 2.98 3.68
C LEU A 268 -6.95 3.38 2.31
N LEU A 269 -6.66 2.40 1.44
CA LEU A 269 -6.18 2.66 0.08
C LEU A 269 -7.23 3.39 -0.76
N LEU A 270 -8.47 2.90 -0.81
CA LEU A 270 -9.55 3.54 -1.56
C LEU A 270 -9.83 4.96 -1.09
N THR A 271 -9.82 5.16 0.23
CA THR A 271 -9.99 6.47 0.85
C THR A 271 -8.86 7.42 0.43
N GLN A 272 -7.61 6.97 0.52
CA GLN A 272 -6.44 7.77 0.16
C GLN A 272 -6.35 8.06 -1.34
N TRP A 273 -6.71 7.11 -2.19
CA TRP A 273 -6.75 7.34 -3.63
C TRP A 273 -7.87 8.29 -4.01
N ASN A 274 -9.01 8.26 -3.30
CA ASN A 274 -10.10 9.20 -3.52
C ASN A 274 -9.78 10.62 -3.03
N SER A 275 -9.22 10.77 -1.82
CA SER A 275 -8.85 12.09 -1.27
C SER A 275 -7.84 12.81 -2.16
N ARG A 276 -6.88 12.07 -2.73
CA ARG A 276 -5.86 12.60 -3.65
C ARG A 276 -6.29 12.71 -5.11
N GLY A 277 -7.52 12.34 -5.45
CA GLY A 277 -8.02 12.39 -6.82
C GLY A 277 -7.36 11.40 -7.79
N TYR A 278 -6.80 10.30 -7.29
CA TYR A 278 -6.18 9.25 -8.12
C TYR A 278 -7.20 8.31 -8.78
N LEU A 279 -8.44 8.30 -8.28
CA LEU A 279 -9.54 7.53 -8.88
C LEU A 279 -10.39 8.45 -9.76
N HIS A 280 -10.47 8.18 -11.05
CA HIS A 280 -11.37 8.92 -11.94
C HIS A 280 -12.83 8.51 -11.73
N ALA A 281 -13.06 7.23 -11.44
CA ALA A 281 -14.40 6.68 -11.26
C ALA A 281 -14.59 6.20 -9.82
N SER A 282 -14.26 7.04 -8.82
CA SER A 282 -14.23 6.63 -7.41
C SER A 282 -15.52 5.97 -6.93
N ARG A 283 -16.70 6.50 -7.32
CA ARG A 283 -18.00 5.89 -7.02
C ARG A 283 -18.17 4.52 -7.67
N ALA A 284 -17.75 4.35 -8.92
CA ALA A 284 -17.85 3.07 -9.62
C ALA A 284 -16.90 2.03 -9.00
N VAL A 285 -15.67 2.42 -8.67
CA VAL A 285 -14.68 1.57 -7.99
C VAL A 285 -15.21 1.13 -6.62
N ASN A 286 -15.70 2.05 -5.78
CA ASN A 286 -16.20 1.73 -4.44
C ASN A 286 -17.45 0.85 -4.48
N CYS A 287 -18.41 1.14 -5.38
CA CYS A 287 -19.57 0.27 -5.61
C CYS A 287 -19.14 -1.13 -6.04
N SER A 288 -18.22 -1.22 -7.01
CA SER A 288 -17.72 -2.49 -7.55
C SER A 288 -16.97 -3.30 -6.50
N TYR A 289 -16.15 -2.63 -5.67
CA TYR A 289 -15.46 -3.24 -4.54
C TYR A 289 -16.47 -3.81 -3.53
N GLY A 290 -17.46 -3.01 -3.11
CA GLY A 290 -18.48 -3.44 -2.16
C GLY A 290 -19.30 -4.64 -2.64
N GLN A 291 -19.71 -4.64 -3.91
CA GLN A 291 -20.44 -5.76 -4.52
C GLN A 291 -19.59 -7.03 -4.60
N ARG A 292 -18.30 -6.91 -4.95
CA ARG A 292 -17.42 -8.06 -5.18
C ARG A 292 -16.89 -8.64 -3.89
N ARG A 293 -16.54 -7.83 -2.90
CA ARG A 293 -15.98 -8.32 -1.64
C ARG A 293 -16.93 -9.30 -0.95
N GLY A 294 -18.23 -8.98 -0.88
CA GLY A 294 -19.16 -9.74 -0.06
C GLY A 294 -18.83 -9.61 1.43
N LYS A 295 -19.14 -10.64 2.23
CA LYS A 295 -18.94 -10.62 3.69
C LYS A 295 -17.58 -11.11 4.17
N ARG A 296 -16.77 -11.72 3.29
CA ARG A 296 -15.51 -12.38 3.63
C ARG A 296 -14.32 -11.41 3.55
N ASP A 297 -13.31 -11.61 4.39
CA ASP A 297 -12.09 -10.78 4.41
C ASP A 297 -11.07 -11.28 3.38
N GLU A 298 -11.06 -12.59 3.16
CA GLU A 298 -10.17 -13.29 2.23
C GLU A 298 -10.34 -12.82 0.78
N THR A 299 -11.49 -12.26 0.42
CA THR A 299 -11.78 -11.71 -0.91
C THR A 299 -11.49 -10.22 -1.03
N ALA A 300 -11.06 -9.54 0.04
CA ALA A 300 -10.95 -8.08 0.04
C ALA A 300 -9.90 -7.58 -0.97
N LEU A 301 -8.67 -8.09 -0.89
CA LEU A 301 -7.56 -7.66 -1.75
C LEU A 301 -7.87 -7.92 -3.24
N VAL A 302 -8.29 -9.14 -3.60
CA VAL A 302 -8.69 -9.44 -4.98
C VAL A 302 -9.87 -8.60 -5.46
N SER A 303 -10.83 -8.29 -4.58
CA SER A 303 -11.99 -7.45 -4.94
C SER A 303 -11.57 -6.01 -5.20
N LEU A 304 -10.57 -5.49 -4.46
CA LEU A 304 -9.98 -4.18 -4.71
C LEU A 304 -9.32 -4.14 -6.09
N PHE A 305 -8.43 -5.09 -6.37
CA PHE A 305 -7.75 -5.16 -7.66
C PHE A 305 -8.74 -5.31 -8.83
N LEU A 306 -9.74 -6.20 -8.70
CA LEU A 306 -10.80 -6.32 -9.70
C LEU A 306 -11.58 -5.00 -9.86
N ALA A 307 -11.95 -4.34 -8.77
CA ALA A 307 -12.68 -3.07 -8.80
C ALA A 307 -11.89 -1.99 -9.55
N VAL A 308 -10.60 -1.84 -9.28
CA VAL A 308 -9.72 -0.93 -10.00
C VAL A 308 -9.62 -1.34 -11.47
N PHE A 309 -9.34 -2.61 -11.77
CA PHE A 309 -9.16 -3.09 -13.15
C PHE A 309 -10.36 -2.84 -14.07
N HIS A 310 -11.59 -2.95 -13.54
CA HIS A 310 -12.79 -2.79 -14.36
C HIS A 310 -13.24 -1.34 -14.53
N ASN A 311 -12.85 -0.44 -13.62
CA ASN A 311 -13.39 0.92 -13.59
C ASN A 311 -12.34 1.98 -13.94
N GLU A 312 -11.05 1.69 -13.76
CA GLU A 312 -9.95 2.56 -14.16
C GLU A 312 -9.35 2.11 -15.49
N ARG A 313 -8.58 2.98 -16.15
CA ARG A 313 -8.01 2.70 -17.49
C ARG A 313 -6.53 3.08 -17.58
N GLY A 314 -5.83 2.40 -18.49
CA GLY A 314 -4.47 2.76 -18.90
C GLY A 314 -3.43 2.68 -17.78
N THR A 315 -2.57 3.68 -17.71
CA THR A 315 -1.41 3.73 -16.79
C THR A 315 -1.80 3.90 -15.33
N LEU A 316 -3.02 4.37 -15.04
CA LEU A 316 -3.48 4.57 -13.66
C LEU A 316 -3.65 3.26 -12.90
N ILE A 317 -4.10 2.20 -13.58
CA ILE A 317 -4.20 0.86 -12.98
C ILE A 317 -2.82 0.44 -12.42
N TRP A 318 -1.76 0.71 -13.18
CA TRP A 318 -0.39 0.38 -12.78
C TRP A 318 0.05 1.17 -11.55
N GLY A 319 -0.25 2.48 -11.51
CA GLY A 319 0.06 3.34 -10.36
C GLY A 319 -0.67 2.90 -9.10
N LEU A 320 -1.97 2.61 -9.20
CA LEU A 320 -2.80 2.17 -8.06
C LEU A 320 -2.36 0.78 -7.56
N TYR A 321 -2.05 -0.15 -8.47
CA TYR A 321 -1.53 -1.46 -8.11
C TYR A 321 -0.16 -1.36 -7.44
N TYR A 322 0.73 -0.52 -7.97
CA TYR A 322 2.04 -0.26 -7.36
C TYR A 322 1.90 0.34 -5.95
N SER A 323 0.99 1.30 -5.77
CA SER A 323 0.66 1.88 -4.48
C SER A 323 0.17 0.82 -3.48
N ALA A 324 -0.74 -0.06 -3.91
CA ALA A 324 -1.23 -1.16 -3.08
C ALA A 324 -0.12 -2.16 -2.72
N TRP A 325 0.72 -2.54 -3.69
CA TRP A 325 1.87 -3.42 -3.44
C TRP A 325 2.88 -2.81 -2.48
N LYS A 326 3.20 -1.52 -2.63
CA LYS A 326 4.07 -0.79 -1.71
C LYS A 326 3.50 -0.84 -0.30
N PHE A 327 2.21 -0.58 -0.13
CA PHE A 327 1.57 -0.62 1.18
C PHE A 327 1.59 -2.02 1.81
N LEU A 328 1.24 -3.05 1.03
CA LEU A 328 1.27 -4.45 1.47
C LEU A 328 2.69 -4.92 1.82
N SER A 329 3.69 -4.50 1.05
CA SER A 329 5.10 -4.83 1.31
C SER A 329 5.59 -4.22 2.63
N ILE A 330 5.26 -2.95 2.88
CA ILE A 330 5.57 -2.25 4.14
C ILE A 330 4.94 -2.96 5.34
N LEU A 331 3.70 -3.44 5.19
CA LEU A 331 3.00 -4.21 6.22
C LEU A 331 3.47 -5.68 6.30
N LYS A 332 4.38 -6.14 5.44
CA LYS A 332 4.81 -7.54 5.31
C LYS A 332 3.67 -8.52 5.00
N ARG A 333 2.70 -8.07 4.19
CA ARG A 333 1.48 -8.81 3.82
C ARG A 333 1.29 -8.96 2.31
N ALA A 334 2.35 -8.80 1.52
CA ALA A 334 2.28 -9.00 0.07
C ALA A 334 1.84 -10.43 -0.30
N ASP A 335 2.24 -11.42 0.51
CA ASP A 335 1.89 -12.83 0.30
C ASP A 335 0.39 -13.12 0.42
N ASP A 336 -0.40 -12.26 1.09
CA ASP A 336 -1.84 -12.45 1.28
C ASP A 336 -2.65 -12.29 -0.02
N VAL A 337 -2.06 -11.65 -1.04
CA VAL A 337 -2.73 -11.43 -2.33
C VAL A 337 -2.98 -12.75 -3.06
N VAL A 338 -2.03 -13.69 -3.03
CA VAL A 338 -2.17 -14.96 -3.77
C VAL A 338 -3.26 -15.87 -3.19
N PRO A 339 -3.34 -16.10 -1.85
CA PRO A 339 -4.48 -16.77 -1.25
C PRO A 339 -5.81 -16.09 -1.56
N SER A 340 -5.86 -14.76 -1.56
CA SER A 340 -7.05 -13.99 -1.92
C SER A 340 -7.50 -14.26 -3.37
N LEU A 341 -6.56 -14.26 -4.33
CA LEU A 341 -6.80 -14.62 -5.72
C LEU A 341 -7.27 -16.08 -5.86
N ALA A 342 -6.60 -17.00 -5.17
CA ALA A 342 -6.92 -18.42 -5.24
C ALA A 342 -8.33 -18.69 -4.70
N PHE A 343 -8.72 -18.02 -3.62
CA PHE A 343 -10.06 -18.10 -3.07
C PHE A 343 -11.11 -17.55 -4.07
N ALA A 344 -10.91 -16.35 -4.61
CA ALA A 344 -11.86 -15.77 -5.57
C ALA A 344 -11.94 -16.58 -6.86
N GLY A 345 -10.83 -17.12 -7.34
CA GLY A 345 -10.73 -17.95 -8.54
C GLY A 345 -11.56 -19.23 -8.49
N ARG A 346 -11.91 -19.74 -7.30
CA ARG A 346 -12.85 -20.87 -7.13
C ARG A 346 -14.29 -20.48 -7.40
N THR A 347 -14.64 -19.21 -7.22
CA THR A 347 -16.01 -18.71 -7.27
C THR A 347 -16.29 -17.85 -8.50
N ARG A 348 -15.25 -17.31 -9.13
CA ARG A 348 -15.36 -16.31 -10.19
C ARG A 348 -14.26 -16.48 -11.22
N ASN A 349 -14.55 -16.09 -12.45
CA ASN A 349 -13.56 -16.01 -13.51
C ASN A 349 -12.71 -14.74 -13.34
N LEU A 350 -11.41 -14.88 -13.15
CA LEU A 350 -10.48 -13.75 -13.00
C LEU A 350 -9.89 -13.39 -14.36
N PRO A 351 -9.94 -12.11 -14.79
CA PRO A 351 -9.37 -11.70 -16.07
C PRO A 351 -7.85 -11.94 -16.09
N VAL A 352 -7.35 -12.61 -17.13
CA VAL A 352 -5.90 -12.88 -17.26
C VAL A 352 -5.09 -11.58 -17.30
N GLU A 353 -5.57 -10.55 -18.00
CA GLU A 353 -4.92 -9.24 -18.09
C GLU A 353 -4.77 -8.55 -16.73
N MET A 354 -5.74 -8.75 -15.84
CA MET A 354 -5.67 -8.24 -14.46
C MET A 354 -4.54 -8.95 -13.70
N LEU A 355 -4.48 -10.29 -13.81
CA LEU A 355 -3.43 -11.09 -13.17
C LEU A 355 -2.04 -10.74 -13.72
N GLU A 356 -1.95 -10.51 -15.03
CA GLU A 356 -0.73 -10.08 -15.71
C GLU A 356 -0.26 -8.71 -15.18
N THR A 357 -1.16 -7.75 -15.07
CA THR A 357 -0.87 -6.41 -14.54
C THR A 357 -0.46 -6.47 -13.07
N LEU A 358 -1.15 -7.30 -12.29
CA LEU A 358 -0.86 -7.50 -10.87
C LEU A 358 0.51 -8.15 -10.65
N ALA A 359 0.86 -9.14 -11.47
CA ALA A 359 2.18 -9.75 -11.45
C ALA A 359 3.27 -8.73 -11.80
N CYS A 360 3.12 -7.98 -12.90
CA CYS A 360 4.11 -6.97 -13.31
C CYS A 360 4.38 -5.90 -12.24
N THR A 361 3.34 -5.46 -11.55
CA THR A 361 3.42 -4.37 -10.57
C THR A 361 3.96 -4.80 -9.21
N SER A 362 3.96 -6.11 -8.91
CA SER A 362 4.43 -6.64 -7.62
C SER A 362 5.93 -6.45 -7.38
N LYS A 363 6.74 -6.39 -8.46
CA LYS A 363 8.21 -6.41 -8.43
C LYS A 363 8.85 -7.57 -7.64
N ASP A 364 8.08 -8.58 -7.24
CA ASP A 364 8.57 -9.78 -6.58
C ASP A 364 8.39 -10.99 -7.50
N TYR A 365 9.52 -11.60 -7.91
CA TYR A 365 9.50 -12.76 -8.79
C TYR A 365 8.75 -13.95 -8.17
N ARG A 366 8.70 -14.08 -6.84
CA ARG A 366 7.98 -15.18 -6.16
C ARG A 366 6.48 -15.05 -6.36
N ILE A 367 5.95 -13.84 -6.15
CA ILE A 367 4.54 -13.51 -6.37
C ILE A 367 4.18 -13.69 -7.85
N VAL A 368 5.02 -13.23 -8.77
CA VAL A 368 4.82 -13.41 -10.22
C VAL A 368 4.69 -14.91 -10.57
N ILE A 369 5.58 -15.76 -10.05
CA ILE A 369 5.52 -17.22 -10.25
C ILE A 369 4.22 -17.79 -9.69
N GLN A 370 3.85 -17.43 -8.46
CA GLN A 370 2.66 -17.92 -7.80
C GLN A 370 1.37 -17.52 -8.53
N ILE A 371 1.25 -16.28 -9.00
CA ILE A 371 0.10 -15.81 -9.79
C ILE A 371 0.02 -16.57 -11.12
N ARG A 372 1.15 -16.75 -11.80
CA ARG A 372 1.19 -17.50 -13.07
C ARG A 372 0.81 -18.97 -12.87
N ASP A 373 1.30 -19.61 -11.81
CA ASP A 373 1.00 -21.01 -11.51
C ASP A 373 -0.47 -21.17 -11.09
N LEU A 374 -1.01 -20.22 -10.31
CA LEU A 374 -2.44 -20.15 -10.00
C LEU A 374 -3.28 -20.08 -11.28
N TRP A 375 -2.94 -19.19 -12.21
CA TRP A 375 -3.63 -19.10 -13.50
C TRP A 375 -3.52 -20.40 -14.30
N SER A 376 -2.31 -20.92 -14.45
CA SER A 376 -2.03 -22.09 -15.29
C SER A 376 -2.72 -23.37 -14.80
N ASN A 377 -2.81 -23.54 -13.48
CA ASN A 377 -3.31 -24.76 -12.86
C ASN A 377 -4.81 -24.71 -12.56
N HIS A 378 -5.35 -23.54 -12.21
CA HIS A 378 -6.70 -23.44 -11.64
C HIS A 378 -7.67 -22.56 -12.41
N LEU A 379 -7.18 -21.55 -13.14
CA LEU A 379 -8.07 -20.54 -13.76
C LEU A 379 -8.15 -20.66 -15.28
N ARG A 380 -7.16 -21.29 -15.90
CA ARG A 380 -7.06 -21.39 -17.35
C ARG A 380 -8.16 -22.28 -17.92
N THR A 381 -9.04 -21.69 -18.73
CA THR A 381 -10.03 -22.43 -19.53
C THR A 381 -9.56 -22.64 -20.97
N LYS A 382 -10.12 -23.64 -21.66
CA LYS A 382 -9.83 -23.88 -23.09
C LYS A 382 -10.30 -22.66 -23.90
N GLY A 383 -9.39 -22.10 -24.71
CA GLY A 383 -9.69 -20.94 -25.57
C GLY A 383 -9.32 -19.57 -24.98
N GLN A 384 -8.90 -19.49 -23.70
CA GLN A 384 -8.40 -18.24 -23.14
C GLN A 384 -7.09 -17.78 -23.76
N ARG A 385 -6.89 -16.46 -23.76
CA ARG A 385 -5.64 -15.77 -24.11
C ARG A 385 -4.45 -16.40 -23.36
N GLN A 386 -3.32 -16.54 -24.05
CA GLN A 386 -2.09 -17.04 -23.43
C GLN A 386 -1.53 -16.01 -22.44
N TRP A 387 -0.95 -16.50 -21.35
CA TRP A 387 -0.18 -15.68 -20.42
C TRP A 387 0.94 -14.95 -21.14
N ASN A 388 1.03 -13.64 -20.94
CA ASN A 388 2.07 -12.80 -21.48
C ASN A 388 3.41 -13.11 -20.80
N PRO A 389 4.41 -13.65 -21.53
CA PRO A 389 5.69 -14.01 -20.95
C PRO A 389 6.54 -12.78 -20.61
N SER A 390 6.29 -11.61 -21.19
CA SER A 390 7.07 -10.38 -20.94
C SER A 390 7.13 -9.94 -19.48
N ILE A 391 6.17 -10.39 -18.69
CA ILE A 391 6.09 -10.12 -17.24
C ILE A 391 7.37 -10.58 -16.52
N PHE A 392 8.01 -11.62 -17.06
CA PHE A 392 9.22 -12.17 -16.47
C PHE A 392 10.50 -11.43 -16.88
N GLU A 393 10.48 -10.53 -17.87
CA GLU A 393 11.67 -9.84 -18.40
C GLU A 393 12.48 -9.18 -17.27
N MET A 394 11.80 -8.47 -16.36
CA MET A 394 12.46 -7.81 -15.21
C MET A 394 13.02 -8.77 -14.14
N HIS A 395 12.62 -10.05 -14.19
CA HIS A 395 12.91 -11.04 -13.14
C HIS A 395 13.81 -12.19 -13.62
N VAL A 396 14.13 -12.27 -14.91
CA VAL A 396 14.90 -13.38 -15.50
C VAL A 396 16.19 -13.65 -14.73
N LYS A 397 17.01 -12.62 -14.53
CA LYS A 397 18.31 -12.77 -13.85
C LYS A 397 18.13 -13.26 -12.42
N THR A 398 17.21 -12.65 -11.67
CA THR A 398 16.93 -13.01 -10.27
C THR A 398 16.44 -14.44 -10.14
N ILE A 399 15.55 -14.88 -11.05
CA ILE A 399 15.04 -16.27 -11.08
C ILE A 399 16.19 -17.24 -11.36
N VAL A 400 17.03 -16.96 -12.37
CA VAL A 400 18.12 -17.85 -12.77
C VAL A 400 19.23 -17.93 -11.74
N HIS A 401 19.50 -16.85 -11.00
CA HIS A 401 20.54 -16.83 -9.96
C HIS A 401 20.08 -17.38 -8.62
N ASN A 402 18.77 -17.60 -8.42
CA ASN A 402 18.24 -18.14 -7.18
C ASN A 402 18.47 -19.66 -7.06
N PRO A 403 19.30 -20.13 -6.10
CA PRO A 403 19.59 -21.55 -5.93
C PRO A 403 18.38 -22.37 -5.44
N GLN A 404 17.34 -21.73 -4.90
CA GLN A 404 16.14 -22.41 -4.42
C GLN A 404 15.23 -22.85 -5.58
N ILE A 405 15.44 -22.35 -6.80
CA ILE A 405 14.67 -22.74 -7.97
C ILE A 405 15.51 -23.75 -8.78
N PRO A 406 15.09 -25.03 -8.88
CA PRO A 406 15.83 -26.01 -9.66
C PRO A 406 15.95 -25.56 -11.12
N ALA A 407 17.12 -25.75 -11.73
CA ALA A 407 17.36 -25.28 -13.10
C ALA A 407 16.36 -25.84 -14.12
N SER A 408 15.85 -27.05 -13.90
CA SER A 408 14.77 -27.65 -14.71
C SER A 408 13.48 -26.85 -14.64
N GLU A 409 13.14 -26.30 -13.47
CA GLU A 409 11.89 -25.55 -13.27
C GLU A 409 11.92 -24.15 -13.85
N ILE A 410 13.10 -23.56 -14.06
CA ILE A 410 13.23 -22.19 -14.61
C ILE A 410 12.45 -22.04 -15.92
N TRP A 411 12.53 -23.03 -16.83
CA TRP A 411 11.79 -22.96 -18.09
C TRP A 411 10.28 -23.09 -17.90
N ARG A 412 9.82 -23.87 -16.91
CA ARG A 412 8.40 -24.00 -16.56
C ARG A 412 7.86 -22.66 -16.04
N VAL A 413 8.61 -22.07 -15.11
CA VAL A 413 8.33 -20.79 -14.45
C VAL A 413 8.17 -19.67 -15.47
N LEU A 414 9.10 -19.56 -16.41
CA LEU A 414 9.10 -18.51 -17.44
C LEU A 414 8.10 -18.76 -18.59
N ASP A 415 7.20 -19.73 -18.44
CA ASP A 415 6.22 -20.15 -19.45
C ASP A 415 6.84 -20.61 -20.80
N ILE A 416 8.05 -21.18 -20.75
CA ILE A 416 8.77 -21.78 -21.90
C ILE A 416 8.71 -23.32 -21.84
N GLY A 417 8.08 -23.89 -20.81
CA GLY A 417 8.12 -25.30 -20.41
C GLY A 417 7.63 -26.35 -21.43
N LYS A 418 7.05 -25.96 -22.57
CA LYS A 418 6.74 -26.92 -23.66
C LYS A 418 8.00 -27.50 -24.35
N LEU A 419 9.19 -26.98 -24.05
CA LEU A 419 10.46 -27.65 -24.35
C LEU A 419 10.67 -28.94 -23.55
N GLU A 420 10.04 -29.12 -22.38
CA GLU A 420 10.29 -30.27 -21.49
C GLU A 420 9.31 -31.43 -21.68
N ARG A 421 8.10 -31.20 -22.23
CA ARG A 421 7.12 -32.28 -22.42
C ARG A 421 7.62 -33.29 -23.46
N LYS A 422 7.96 -34.50 -22.98
CA LYS A 422 8.12 -35.70 -23.81
C LYS A 422 6.74 -36.03 -24.41
N GLY A 423 6.66 -36.19 -25.74
CA GLY A 423 5.43 -36.62 -26.43
C GLY A 423 4.71 -35.58 -27.29
N ALA A 424 5.00 -34.28 -27.17
CA ALA A 424 4.46 -33.29 -28.12
C ALA A 424 5.28 -33.29 -29.42
N THR A 425 4.59 -33.40 -30.57
CA THR A 425 5.22 -33.36 -31.90
C THR A 425 5.96 -32.03 -32.11
N ALA A 426 7.07 -32.08 -32.86
CA ALA A 426 7.86 -30.88 -33.16
C ALA A 426 7.01 -29.76 -33.79
N HIS A 427 6.07 -30.11 -34.67
CA HIS A 427 5.12 -29.18 -35.28
C HIS A 427 4.21 -28.46 -34.29
N SER A 428 3.68 -29.18 -33.29
CA SER A 428 2.83 -28.61 -32.23
C SER A 428 3.63 -27.63 -31.35
N LYS A 429 4.88 -27.99 -31.03
CA LYS A 429 5.82 -27.11 -30.30
C LYS A 429 6.12 -25.84 -31.10
N ILE A 430 6.37 -25.95 -32.40
CA ILE A 430 6.65 -24.81 -33.29
C ILE A 430 5.44 -23.88 -33.38
N ARG A 431 4.24 -24.41 -33.61
CA ARG A 431 3.02 -23.60 -33.78
C ARG A 431 2.71 -22.75 -32.56
N ASP A 432 2.87 -23.32 -31.37
CA ASP A 432 2.55 -22.63 -30.11
C ASP A 432 3.60 -21.56 -29.74
N HIS A 433 4.85 -21.72 -30.21
CA HIS A 433 5.95 -20.79 -29.92
C HIS A 433 6.23 -19.79 -31.04
N ARG A 434 5.66 -19.95 -32.24
CA ARG A 434 5.66 -18.92 -33.30
C ARG A 434 4.41 -18.03 -33.30
N GLY A 435 3.48 -18.25 -32.36
CA GLY A 435 2.30 -17.40 -32.18
C GLY A 435 2.63 -16.00 -31.65
N THR A 436 1.61 -15.31 -31.13
CA THR A 436 1.65 -13.88 -30.74
C THR A 436 2.84 -13.47 -29.86
N PHE A 437 3.33 -14.36 -29.00
CA PHE A 437 4.44 -14.08 -28.07
C PHE A 437 5.78 -14.72 -28.45
N GLY A 438 5.92 -15.22 -29.68
CA GLY A 438 7.11 -16.00 -30.07
C GLY A 438 8.43 -15.22 -29.96
N HIS A 439 8.48 -14.01 -30.52
CA HIS A 439 9.66 -13.16 -30.44
C HIS A 439 10.01 -12.81 -28.99
N ARG A 440 9.02 -12.43 -28.17
CA ARG A 440 9.24 -12.09 -26.76
C ARG A 440 9.75 -13.27 -25.93
N ARG A 441 9.22 -14.48 -26.17
CA ARG A 441 9.77 -15.70 -25.55
C ARG A 441 11.22 -15.94 -25.98
N ALA A 442 11.57 -15.64 -27.24
CA ALA A 442 12.95 -15.74 -27.70
C ALA A 442 13.85 -14.72 -27.00
N ASP A 443 13.39 -13.48 -26.80
CA ASP A 443 14.13 -12.44 -26.06
C ASP A 443 14.40 -12.88 -24.61
N ILE A 444 13.39 -13.43 -23.93
CA ILE A 444 13.54 -13.99 -22.58
C ILE A 444 14.53 -15.17 -22.57
N VAL A 445 14.43 -16.11 -23.51
CA VAL A 445 15.36 -17.25 -23.62
C VAL A 445 16.80 -16.79 -23.84
N GLU A 446 16.97 -15.74 -24.63
CA GLU A 446 18.26 -15.11 -24.87
C GLU A 446 18.86 -14.58 -23.56
N GLU A 447 18.07 -13.83 -22.76
CA GLU A 447 18.51 -13.32 -21.47
C GLU A 447 18.77 -14.41 -20.44
N VAL A 448 17.90 -15.43 -20.38
CA VAL A 448 18.07 -16.61 -19.53
C VAL A 448 19.38 -17.33 -19.85
N SER A 449 19.71 -17.47 -21.14
CA SER A 449 20.97 -18.09 -21.58
C SER A 449 22.18 -17.33 -21.04
N ARG A 450 22.16 -16.00 -21.08
CA ARG A 450 23.23 -15.17 -20.50
C ARG A 450 23.31 -15.33 -18.99
N ALA A 451 22.16 -15.30 -18.31
CA ALA A 451 22.10 -15.46 -16.85
C ALA A 451 22.61 -16.84 -16.39
N PHE A 452 22.39 -17.90 -17.17
CA PHE A 452 22.92 -19.23 -16.86
C PHE A 452 24.45 -19.29 -16.86
N MET A 453 25.11 -18.50 -17.71
CA MET A 453 26.57 -18.45 -17.78
C MET A 453 27.21 -17.83 -16.53
N THR A 454 26.48 -16.96 -15.83
CA THR A 454 26.96 -16.22 -14.65
C THR A 454 26.45 -16.79 -13.33
N ALA A 455 25.53 -17.76 -13.35
CA ALA A 455 24.92 -18.31 -12.14
C ALA A 455 25.92 -19.19 -11.34
N PRO A 456 26.27 -18.82 -10.09
CA PRO A 456 27.36 -19.45 -9.35
C PRO A 456 27.03 -20.85 -8.82
N HIS A 457 25.74 -21.14 -8.60
CA HIS A 457 25.28 -22.40 -8.00
C HIS A 457 25.12 -23.52 -9.04
N LEU A 458 25.29 -23.23 -10.34
CA LEU A 458 25.06 -24.21 -11.40
C LEU A 458 26.37 -24.89 -11.82
N SER A 459 26.32 -26.22 -11.91
CA SER A 459 27.42 -26.99 -12.49
C SER A 459 27.58 -26.71 -13.98
N ASP A 460 28.82 -26.80 -14.49
CA ASP A 460 29.13 -26.71 -15.92
C ASP A 460 28.26 -27.65 -16.79
N ARG A 461 27.85 -28.80 -16.23
CA ARG A 461 26.93 -29.73 -16.90
C ARG A 461 25.52 -29.18 -17.00
N ALA A 462 25.01 -28.55 -15.94
CA ALA A 462 23.71 -27.90 -15.96
C ALA A 462 23.75 -26.73 -16.95
N ILE A 463 24.72 -25.81 -16.83
CA ILE A 463 24.85 -24.64 -17.71
C ILE A 463 24.86 -25.09 -19.18
N PHE A 464 25.72 -26.04 -19.55
CA PHE A 464 25.76 -26.59 -20.91
C PHE A 464 24.41 -27.13 -21.39
N ARG A 465 23.68 -27.86 -20.54
CA ARG A 465 22.36 -28.40 -20.90
C ARG A 465 21.36 -27.28 -21.16
N HIS A 466 21.31 -26.25 -20.32
CA HIS A 466 20.35 -25.17 -20.44
C HIS A 466 20.67 -24.22 -21.60
N VAL A 467 21.94 -23.85 -21.80
CA VAL A 467 22.38 -23.04 -22.96
C VAL A 467 22.16 -23.81 -24.28
N SER A 468 22.41 -25.12 -24.32
CA SER A 468 22.11 -25.92 -25.52
C SER A 468 20.61 -25.97 -25.84
N ARG A 469 19.74 -25.96 -24.82
CA ARG A 469 18.29 -25.87 -25.00
C ARG A 469 17.88 -24.49 -25.52
N ALA A 470 18.46 -23.42 -24.98
CA ALA A 470 18.25 -22.06 -25.46
C ALA A 470 18.66 -21.93 -26.94
N PHE A 471 19.83 -22.44 -27.31
CA PHE A 471 20.30 -22.52 -28.69
C PHE A 471 19.25 -23.18 -29.61
N ALA A 472 18.77 -24.37 -29.24
CA ALA A 472 17.79 -25.11 -30.05
C ALA A 472 16.47 -24.36 -30.19
N PHE A 473 15.99 -23.73 -29.10
CA PHE A 473 14.76 -22.94 -29.11
C PHE A 473 14.88 -21.68 -29.97
N LEU A 474 15.98 -20.93 -29.84
CA LEU A 474 16.22 -19.71 -30.63
C LEU A 474 16.30 -20.03 -32.13
N GLY A 475 16.99 -21.11 -32.49
CA GLY A 475 17.04 -21.56 -33.88
C GLY A 475 15.66 -21.95 -34.43
N LEU A 476 14.82 -22.56 -33.59
CA LEU A 476 13.46 -22.96 -33.97
C LEU A 476 12.52 -21.75 -34.19
N VAL A 477 12.57 -20.78 -33.28
CA VAL A 477 11.63 -19.65 -33.24
C VAL A 477 12.08 -18.53 -34.17
N ARG A 478 13.36 -18.13 -34.13
CA ARG A 478 13.90 -17.03 -34.95
C ARG A 478 14.53 -17.48 -36.26
N GLY A 479 14.80 -18.77 -36.45
CA GLY A 479 15.54 -19.29 -37.61
C GLY A 479 17.06 -19.05 -37.55
N LYS A 480 17.50 -18.01 -36.84
CA LYS A 480 18.91 -17.68 -36.59
C LYS A 480 19.18 -17.60 -35.10
N VAL A 481 20.33 -18.12 -34.67
CA VAL A 481 20.78 -18.04 -33.28
C VAL A 481 21.76 -16.86 -33.11
N PRO A 482 21.62 -16.04 -32.05
CA PRO A 482 22.59 -14.99 -31.74
C PRO A 482 24.01 -15.54 -31.55
N GLU A 483 25.00 -14.81 -32.04
CA GLU A 483 26.40 -15.22 -32.03
C GLU A 483 26.95 -15.46 -30.61
N PHE A 484 26.55 -14.64 -29.63
CA PHE A 484 27.03 -14.80 -28.27
C PHE A 484 26.62 -16.16 -27.66
N VAL A 485 25.46 -16.73 -28.04
CA VAL A 485 25.02 -18.06 -27.58
C VAL A 485 25.95 -19.15 -28.14
N LEU A 486 26.41 -18.99 -29.39
CA LEU A 486 27.41 -19.87 -29.97
C LEU A 486 28.76 -19.75 -29.26
N MET A 487 29.16 -18.52 -28.93
CA MET A 487 30.39 -18.28 -28.17
C MET A 487 30.32 -18.84 -26.76
N ASP A 488 29.18 -18.74 -26.08
CA ASP A 488 28.97 -19.35 -24.76
C ASP A 488 29.02 -20.88 -24.83
N LEU A 489 28.41 -21.49 -25.84
CA LEU A 489 28.55 -22.93 -26.09
C LEU A 489 30.00 -23.33 -26.36
N TYR A 490 30.73 -22.56 -27.18
CA TYR A 490 32.15 -22.78 -27.43
C TYR A 490 32.96 -22.74 -26.14
N ARG A 491 32.77 -21.70 -25.32
CA ARG A 491 33.41 -21.55 -24.00
C ARG A 491 33.12 -22.74 -23.10
N LEU A 492 31.86 -23.18 -23.00
CA LEU A 492 31.48 -24.32 -22.17
C LEU A 492 32.05 -25.66 -22.66
N VAL A 493 32.10 -25.87 -23.97
CA VAL A 493 32.63 -27.11 -24.56
C VAL A 493 34.15 -27.17 -24.46
N THR A 494 34.83 -26.01 -24.58
CA THR A 494 36.29 -25.91 -24.50
C THR A 494 36.81 -25.66 -23.07
N LYS A 495 35.95 -25.38 -22.09
CA LYS A 495 36.34 -25.10 -20.69
C LYS A 495 37.26 -26.16 -20.09
N ASP A 496 36.99 -27.43 -20.36
CA ASP A 496 37.84 -28.54 -19.91
C ASP A 496 39.25 -28.45 -20.52
N LEU A 497 39.35 -28.10 -21.80
CA LEU A 497 40.63 -27.92 -22.51
C LEU A 497 41.44 -26.75 -21.94
N TRP A 498 40.76 -25.64 -21.60
CA TRP A 498 41.37 -24.50 -20.90
C TRP A 498 41.91 -24.90 -19.52
N LYS A 499 41.20 -25.79 -18.81
CA LYS A 499 41.63 -26.36 -17.53
C LYS A 499 42.66 -27.51 -17.67
N GLN A 500 43.33 -27.62 -18.83
CA GLN A 500 44.33 -28.66 -19.13
C GLN A 500 43.79 -30.10 -19.10
N ASN A 501 42.48 -30.29 -19.19
CA ASN A 501 41.85 -31.61 -19.29
C ASN A 501 41.55 -31.96 -20.76
N PRO A 502 41.56 -33.25 -21.16
CA PRO A 502 41.35 -33.65 -22.56
C PRO A 502 39.95 -33.36 -23.12
N GLY A 503 39.02 -32.89 -22.27
CA GLY A 503 37.65 -32.56 -22.62
C GLY A 503 36.76 -33.78 -22.92
N ARG A 504 35.45 -33.55 -22.92
CA ARG A 504 34.46 -34.63 -23.15
C ARG A 504 34.24 -34.83 -24.65
N THR A 505 34.68 -35.96 -25.19
CA THR A 505 34.56 -36.31 -26.63
C THR A 505 33.14 -36.11 -27.17
N LYS A 506 32.11 -36.56 -26.45
CA LYS A 506 30.70 -36.40 -26.87
C LYS A 506 30.29 -34.92 -27.07
N ARG A 507 30.75 -34.01 -26.21
CA ARG A 507 30.44 -32.56 -26.32
C ARG A 507 31.18 -31.91 -27.49
N LEU A 508 32.45 -32.27 -27.68
CA LEU A 508 33.27 -31.75 -28.78
C LEU A 508 32.73 -32.21 -30.14
N LEU A 509 32.37 -33.48 -30.28
CA LEU A 509 31.77 -34.00 -31.51
C LEU A 509 30.40 -33.35 -31.80
N TRP A 510 29.58 -33.15 -30.76
CA TRP A 510 28.32 -32.43 -30.90
C TRP A 510 28.55 -30.98 -31.37
N PHE A 511 29.53 -30.27 -30.79
CA PHE A 511 29.87 -28.91 -31.19
C PHE A 511 30.42 -28.83 -32.62
N LEU A 512 31.21 -29.81 -33.06
CA LEU A 512 31.69 -29.86 -34.45
C LEU A 512 30.55 -30.03 -35.45
N ARG A 513 29.58 -30.92 -35.17
CA ARG A 513 28.35 -31.04 -35.99
C ARG A 513 27.53 -29.75 -35.99
N LEU A 514 27.59 -29.00 -34.89
CA LEU A 514 26.92 -27.71 -34.79
C LEU A 514 27.59 -26.67 -35.69
N VAL A 515 28.92 -26.55 -35.64
CA VAL A 515 29.71 -25.67 -36.52
C VAL A 515 29.51 -26.04 -37.98
N GLU A 516 29.48 -27.33 -38.31
CA GLU A 516 29.23 -27.83 -39.67
C GLU A 516 27.89 -27.35 -40.22
N ARG A 517 26.84 -27.42 -39.38
CA ARG A 517 25.50 -26.99 -39.78
C ARG A 517 25.38 -25.47 -39.98
N ILE A 518 26.13 -24.68 -39.23
CA ILE A 518 25.99 -23.21 -39.22
C ILE A 518 26.97 -22.54 -40.18
N ASN A 519 28.22 -23.02 -40.22
CA ASN A 519 29.34 -22.42 -40.93
C ASN A 519 29.87 -23.28 -42.08
N GLY A 520 29.29 -24.47 -42.31
CA GLY A 520 29.70 -25.38 -43.38
C GLY A 520 30.82 -26.35 -42.99
N LEU A 521 31.06 -27.32 -43.89
CA LEU A 521 31.98 -28.43 -43.68
C LEU A 521 33.43 -28.00 -43.49
N GLU A 522 33.89 -27.01 -44.26
CA GLU A 522 35.28 -26.52 -44.21
C GLU A 522 35.64 -25.94 -42.83
N MET A 523 34.75 -25.12 -42.27
CA MET A 523 34.95 -24.51 -40.95
C MET A 523 34.93 -25.59 -39.86
N ALA A 524 34.01 -26.55 -39.95
CA ALA A 524 33.95 -27.66 -39.01
C ALA A 524 35.21 -28.54 -39.06
N TRP A 525 35.76 -28.79 -40.26
CA TRP A 525 37.01 -29.52 -40.43
C TRP A 525 38.20 -28.77 -39.81
N SER A 526 38.28 -27.47 -40.05
CA SER A 526 39.29 -26.59 -39.45
C SER A 526 39.21 -26.59 -37.93
N CYS A 527 38.02 -26.43 -37.35
CA CYS A 527 37.79 -26.56 -35.91
C CYS A 527 38.16 -27.95 -35.39
N ARG A 528 37.84 -29.02 -36.13
CA ARG A 528 38.18 -30.40 -35.74
C ARG A 528 39.69 -30.58 -35.65
N LEU A 529 40.44 -30.07 -36.62
CA LEU A 529 41.90 -30.15 -36.62
C LEU A 529 42.50 -29.37 -35.44
N ALA A 530 42.00 -28.17 -35.17
CA ALA A 530 42.42 -27.36 -34.02
C ALA A 530 42.18 -28.08 -32.68
N LEU A 531 40.98 -28.64 -32.48
CA LEU A 531 40.64 -29.40 -31.27
C LEU A 531 41.48 -30.68 -31.13
N ARG A 532 41.77 -31.39 -32.23
CA ARG A 532 42.66 -32.57 -32.22
C ARG A 532 44.08 -32.19 -31.81
N ARG A 533 44.63 -31.12 -32.39
CA ARG A 533 45.97 -30.60 -32.05
C ARG A 533 46.05 -30.20 -30.58
N TRP A 534 45.05 -29.49 -30.07
CA TRP A 534 45.01 -29.10 -28.66
C TRP A 534 44.94 -30.33 -27.74
N ARG A 535 44.04 -31.28 -27.99
CA ARG A 535 43.97 -32.54 -27.21
C ARG A 535 45.27 -33.31 -27.24
N ALA A 536 45.91 -33.46 -28.39
CA ALA A 536 47.19 -34.16 -28.51
C ALA A 536 48.29 -33.50 -27.66
N ARG A 537 48.35 -32.16 -27.63
CA ARG A 537 49.27 -31.43 -26.73
C ARG A 537 48.98 -31.72 -25.26
N LEU A 538 47.71 -31.67 -24.85
CA LEU A 538 47.32 -31.98 -23.46
C LEU A 538 47.66 -33.41 -23.08
N THR A 539 47.41 -34.38 -23.96
CA THR A 539 47.76 -35.79 -23.73
C THR A 539 49.27 -35.97 -23.58
N ARG A 540 50.11 -35.30 -24.39
CA ARG A 540 51.56 -35.33 -24.22
C ARG A 540 52.01 -34.74 -22.89
N VAL A 541 51.45 -33.59 -22.50
CA VAL A 541 51.74 -32.96 -21.20
C VAL A 541 51.36 -33.89 -20.06
N TRP A 542 50.18 -34.52 -20.14
CA TRP A 542 49.70 -35.47 -19.14
C TRP A 542 50.59 -36.72 -19.04
N LEU A 543 50.99 -37.29 -20.18
CA LEU A 543 51.95 -38.42 -20.22
C LEU A 543 53.35 -38.03 -19.72
N SER A 544 53.81 -36.80 -20.00
CA SER A 544 55.12 -36.31 -19.55
C SER A 544 55.18 -35.96 -18.07
N LYS A 545 54.04 -35.65 -17.43
CA LYS A 545 53.95 -35.37 -16.00
C LYS A 545 53.87 -36.63 -15.13
N GLY A 546 53.97 -37.82 -15.73
CA GLY A 546 53.95 -39.10 -15.04
C GLY A 546 52.53 -39.53 -14.65
N GLY A 547 52.12 -40.72 -15.07
CA GLY A 547 50.96 -41.41 -14.50
C GLY A 547 51.22 -41.76 -13.03
N GLY A 548 51.09 -40.78 -12.14
CA GLY A 548 51.30 -40.90 -10.69
C GLY A 548 50.08 -40.41 -9.94
N GLY A 549 49.26 -41.36 -9.50
CA GLY A 549 48.04 -41.14 -8.71
C GLY A 549 46.99 -42.18 -9.05
N LYS A 550 47.23 -43.43 -8.59
CA LYS A 550 46.19 -44.47 -8.54
C LYS A 550 45.01 -44.01 -7.68
N GLU A 551 43.89 -44.64 -7.99
CA GLU A 551 42.59 -44.73 -7.29
C GLU A 551 42.56 -44.41 -5.79
#